data_AF-A0A7W1ENK2-F1
#
_entry.id   AF-A0A7W1ENK2-F1
#
_cell.length_a   1.000
_cell.length_b   1.000
_cell.length_c   1.000
_cell.angle_alpha   90.00
_cell.angle_beta   90.00
_cell.angle_gamma   90.00
#
_symmetry.space_group_name_H-M   'P 1'
#
loop_
_entity.id
_entity.type
_entity.pdbx_description
1 polymer ?
#
loop_
_entity_poly.entity_id
_entity_poly.type
_entity_poly.pdbx_seq_one_letter_code
_entity_poly.pdbx_strand_id
1 'polypeptide(L)' 'MIGFFQTAAVAVSDKGYSGSGGLLGAGIGAGLAAIGAGIGIGRIGGSAAEAIARQPAAVADIRGTAIVLSAFIEGAALF' A
#
# COMPACT_ATOMS: atom_id res chain seq x y z
N MET A 1 8.92 7.37 20.20
CA MET A 1 8.38 7.38 18.82
C MET A 1 9.48 7.35 17.73
N ILE A 2 10.76 7.17 18.06
CA ILE A 2 11.90 7.27 17.12
C ILE A 2 12.14 5.96 16.33
N GLY A 3 11.51 4.84 16.71
CA GLY A 3 11.81 3.51 16.17
C GLY A 3 11.14 3.13 14.84
N PHE A 4 10.06 3.81 14.42
CA PHE A 4 9.29 3.39 13.23
C PHE A 4 10.07 3.61 11.92
N PHE A 5 10.85 4.68 11.83
CA PHE A 5 11.65 4.99 10.63
C PHE A 5 12.88 4.08 10.48
N GLN A 6 13.47 3.61 11.59
CA GLN A 6 14.67 2.77 11.54
C GLN A 6 14.34 1.32 11.10
N THR A 7 13.13 0.85 11.38
CA THR A 7 12.67 -0.50 11.00
C THR A 7 12.57 -0.69 9.48
N ALA A 8 12.05 0.30 8.76
CA ALA A 8 11.95 0.22 7.29
C ALA A 8 13.32 0.24 6.60
N ALA A 9 14.28 1.00 7.15
CA ALA A 9 15.65 1.05 6.65
C ALA A 9 16.42 -0.26 6.87
N VAL A 10 16.23 -0.91 8.03
CA VAL A 10 16.83 -2.23 8.32
C VAL A 10 16.26 -3.32 7.41
N ALA A 11 14.96 -3.31 7.12
CA ALA A 11 14.32 -4.30 6.24
C ALA A 11 14.86 -4.29 4.80
N VAL A 12 15.35 -3.13 4.31
CA VAL A 12 16.04 -3.05 3.02
C VAL A 12 17.46 -3.61 3.13
N SER A 13 18.21 -3.29 4.20
CA SER A 13 19.58 -3.77 4.41
C SER A 13 19.70 -5.29 4.59
N ASP A 14 18.71 -5.95 5.20
CA ASP A 14 18.76 -7.38 5.51
C ASP A 14 18.54 -8.32 4.30
N LYS A 15 18.04 -7.81 3.16
CA LYS A 15 17.77 -8.63 1.96
C LYS A 15 19.03 -9.00 1.15
N GLY A 16 20.23 -8.78 1.68
CA GLY A 16 21.49 -9.23 1.07
C GLY A 16 21.94 -8.40 -0.13
N TYR A 17 21.55 -7.12 -0.21
CA TYR A 17 22.06 -6.23 -1.26
C TYR A 17 23.56 -5.98 -1.08
N SER A 18 24.39 -6.68 -1.88
CA SER A 18 25.85 -6.71 -1.78
C SER A 18 26.57 -5.39 -2.19
N GLY A 19 25.85 -4.28 -2.36
CA GLY A 19 26.43 -3.00 -2.77
C GLY A 19 25.48 -1.82 -2.59
N SER A 20 26.04 -0.62 -2.45
CA SER A 20 25.30 0.63 -2.25
C SER A 20 24.22 0.89 -3.32
N GLY A 21 24.47 0.49 -4.58
CA GLY A 21 23.49 0.60 -5.66
C GLY A 21 22.26 -0.30 -5.46
N GLY A 22 22.41 -1.48 -4.87
CA GLY A 22 21.30 -2.41 -4.61
C GLY A 22 20.35 -1.89 -3.53
N LEU A 23 20.90 -1.30 -2.47
CA LEU A 23 20.12 -0.67 -1.39
C LEU A 23 19.33 0.54 -1.90
N LEU A 24 19.95 1.38 -2.73
CA LEU A 24 19.26 2.53 -3.34
C LEU A 24 18.15 2.09 -4.29
N GLY A 25 18.41 1.09 -5.15
CA GLY A 25 17.39 0.53 -6.05
C GLY A 25 16.21 -0.06 -5.29
N ALA A 26 16.47 -0.79 -4.21
CA ALA A 26 15.44 -1.37 -3.35
C ALA A 26 14.58 -0.31 -2.65
N GLY A 27 15.21 0.74 -2.10
CA GLY A 27 14.49 1.84 -1.46
C GLY A 27 13.63 2.63 -2.44
N ILE A 28 14.14 2.93 -3.64
CA ILE A 28 13.40 3.63 -4.69
C ILE A 28 12.25 2.76 -5.20
N GLY A 29 12.49 1.48 -5.47
CA GLY A 29 11.46 0.53 -5.91
C GLY A 29 10.32 0.40 -4.91
N ALA A 30 10.65 0.19 -3.63
CA ALA A 30 9.65 0.09 -2.56
C ALA A 30 8.87 1.40 -2.38
N GLY A 31 9.54 2.56 -2.46
CA GLY A 31 8.89 3.87 -2.36
C GLY A 31 7.90 4.13 -3.50
N LEU A 32 8.29 3.82 -4.74
CA LEU A 32 7.41 3.96 -5.91
C LEU A 32 6.22 3.01 -5.85
N ALA A 33 6.43 1.75 -5.44
CA ALA A 33 5.36 0.78 -5.24
C ALA A 33 4.36 1.28 -4.18
N ALA A 34 4.84 1.80 -3.05
CA ALA A 34 4.02 2.35 -1.98
C ALA A 34 3.19 3.56 -2.44
N ILE A 35 3.76 4.47 -3.24
CA ILE A 35 3.03 5.60 -3.82
C ILE A 35 1.91 5.12 -4.74
N GLY A 36 2.21 4.17 -5.64
CA GLY A 36 1.22 3.59 -6.55
C GLY A 36 0.08 2.92 -5.79
N ALA A 37 0.40 2.13 -4.77
CA ALA A 37 -0.57 1.48 -3.91
C ALA A 37 -1.45 2.49 -3.16
N GLY A 38 -0.84 3.51 -2.56
CA GLY A 38 -1.55 4.56 -1.82
C GLY A 38 -2.55 5.33 -2.68
N ILE A 39 -2.17 5.68 -3.92
CA ILE A 39 -3.08 6.37 -4.86
C ILE A 39 -4.25 5.45 -5.24
N GLY A 40 -3.97 4.18 -5.55
CA GLY A 40 -5.01 3.22 -5.94
C GLY A 40 -6.01 2.94 -4.83
N ILE A 41 -5.53 2.61 -3.63
CA ILE A 41 -6.37 2.34 -2.45
C ILE A 41 -7.13 3.60 -2.04
N GLY A 42 -6.50 4.78 -2.07
CA GLY A 42 -7.15 6.05 -1.75
C GLY A 42 -8.34 6.35 -2.67
N ARG A 43 -8.22 6.05 -3.97
CA ARG A 43 -9.34 6.19 -4.92
C ARG A 43 -10.48 5.21 -4.61
N ILE A 44 -10.17 3.96 -4.30
CA ILE A 44 -11.18 2.97 -3.90
C ILE A 44 -11.92 3.44 -2.64
N GLY A 45 -11.18 3.90 -1.63
CA GLY A 45 -11.76 4.43 -0.39
C GLY A 45 -12.69 5.62 -0.63
N GLY A 46 -12.28 6.58 -1.47
CA GLY A 46 -13.12 7.71 -1.86
C GLY A 46 -14.41 7.27 -2.57
N SER A 47 -14.30 6.41 -3.59
CA SER A 47 -15.47 5.90 -4.31
C SER A 47 -16.39 5.07 -3.41
N ALA A 48 -15.84 4.29 -2.48
CA ALA A 48 -16.62 3.54 -1.50
C ALA A 48 -17.38 4.46 -0.54
N ALA A 49 -16.75 5.55 -0.07
CA ALA A 49 -17.40 6.53 0.79
C ALA A 49 -18.58 7.22 0.08
N GLU A 50 -18.40 7.62 -1.18
CA GLU A 50 -19.50 8.16 -1.97
C GLU A 50 -20.61 7.15 -2.24
N ALA A 51 -20.27 5.89 -2.53
CA ALA A 51 -21.25 4.83 -2.75
C ALA A 51 -22.07 4.56 -1.47
N ILE A 52 -21.41 4.51 -0.31
CA ILE A 52 -22.07 4.36 1.00
C ILE A 52 -23.02 5.53 1.26
N ALA A 53 -22.60 6.76 0.95
CA ALA A 53 -23.45 7.94 1.12
C ALA A 53 -24.73 7.88 0.27
N ARG A 54 -24.66 7.33 -0.96
CA ARG A 54 -25.81 7.15 -1.85
C ARG A 54 -26.68 5.95 -1.47
N GLN A 55 -26.07 4.88 -0.95
CA GLN A 55 -26.73 3.60 -0.68
C GLN A 55 -26.31 3.04 0.69
N PRO A 56 -26.84 3.60 1.79
CA PRO A 56 -26.45 3.17 3.14
C PRO A 56 -26.90 1.74 3.49
N ALA A 57 -27.93 1.21 2.81
CA ALA A 57 -28.38 -0.17 2.99
C ALA A 57 -27.37 -1.21 2.46
N ALA A 58 -26.50 -0.83 1.53
CA ALA A 58 -25.53 -1.73 0.88
C ALA A 58 -24.10 -1.61 1.45
N VAL A 59 -23.94 -1.02 2.64
CA VAL A 59 -22.62 -0.75 3.24
C VAL A 59 -21.74 -1.99 3.35
N ALA A 60 -22.30 -3.13 3.74
CA ALA A 60 -21.54 -4.38 3.89
C ALA A 60 -20.93 -4.84 2.55
N ASP A 61 -21.72 -4.82 1.49
CA ASP A 61 -21.30 -5.25 0.15
C ASP A 61 -20.27 -4.28 -0.46
N ILE A 62 -20.48 -2.97 -0.27
CA ILE A 62 -19.56 -1.93 -0.73
C ILE A 62 -18.21 -2.07 -0.04
N ARG A 63 -18.20 -2.24 1.29
CA ARG A 63 -16.96 -2.46 2.06
C ARG A 63 -16.27 -3.76 1.67
N GLY A 64 -17.02 -4.84 1.48
CA GLY A 64 -16.48 -6.12 1.03
C GLY A 64 -15.75 -5.97 -0.32
N THR A 65 -16.41 -5.35 -1.30
CA THR A 65 -15.81 -5.09 -2.62
C THR A 65 -14.58 -4.17 -2.51
N ALA A 66 -14.67 -3.10 -1.73
CA ALA A 66 -13.56 -2.16 -1.54
C ALA A 66 -12.32 -2.83 -0.93
N ILE A 67 -12.51 -3.73 0.05
CA ILE A 67 -11.41 -4.49 0.66
C ILE A 67 -10.78 -5.44 -0.36
N VAL A 68 -11.57 -6.18 -1.14
CA VAL A 68 -11.04 -7.10 -2.17
C VAL A 68 -10.21 -6.35 -3.22
N LEU A 69 -10.72 -5.22 -3.70
CA LEU A 69 -9.98 -4.39 -4.67
C LEU A 69 -8.70 -3.81 -4.07
N SER A 70 -8.75 -3.36 -2.81
CA SER A 70 -7.58 -2.83 -2.10
C SER A 70 -6.54 -3.94 -1.89
N ALA A 71 -6.97 -5.16 -1.54
CA ALA A 71 -6.11 -6.32 -1.35
C ALA A 71 -5.40 -6.76 -2.63
N PHE A 72 -6.01 -6.61 -3.81
CA PHE A 72 -5.30 -6.86 -5.08
C PHE A 72 -4.19 -5.85 -5.33
N ILE A 73 -4.38 -4.59 -4.94
CA ILE A 73 -3.35 -3.54 -5.05
C ILE A 73 -2.23 -3.79 -4.05
N GLU A 74 -2.55 -4.08 -2.79
CA GLU A 74 -1.56 -4.45 -1.78
C GLU A 74 -0.80 -5.71 -2.19
N GLY A 75 -1.50 -6.71 -2.74
CA GLY A 75 -0.90 -7.91 -3.30
C GLY A 75 0.18 -7.55 -4.31
N ALA A 76 -0.11 -6.69 -5.29
CA ALA A 76 0.86 -6.26 -6.30
C ALA A 76 2.03 -5.42 -5.74
N ALA A 77 1.82 -4.66 -4.66
CA ALA A 77 2.80 -3.72 -4.12
C ALA A 77 3.77 -4.32 -3.08
N LEU A 78 3.46 -5.49 -2.51
CA LEU A 78 4.25 -6.13 -1.46
C LEU A 78 5.25 -7.21 -1.95
N PHE A 79 5.59 -7.20 -3.25
CA PHE A 79 6.61 -8.08 -3.85
C PHE A 79 7.99 -7.41 -3.89
#